data_AF-A0A3M1N8T2-F1
#
_entry.id   AF-A0A3M1N8T2-F1
#
_cell.length_a   1.000
_cell.length_b   1.000
_cell.length_c   1.000
_cell.angle_alpha   90.00
_cell.angle_beta   90.00
_cell.angle_gamma   90.00
#
_symmetry.space_group_name_H-M   'P 1'
#
loop_
_entity.id
_entity.type
_entity.pdbx_description
1 polymer ?
#
loop_
_entity_poly.entity_id
_entity_poly.type
_entity_poly.pdbx_seq_one_letter_code
_entity_poly.pdbx_strand_id
1 'polypeptide(L)'
;MDKLTGIIAGFGVPGLILVVAMSATGFAGAAALTTALAALGGPFGMLGGIALLGLLVVISKALAEYGIEAVFKSVLAELKKKGKSKQDIILQVDGYPISDEMKRTLKEYIEKWG
;
A
#
# COMPACT_ATOMS: atom_id res chain seq x y z
N MET A 1 1.94 16.17 -1.56
CA MET A 1 1.87 14.83 -2.18
C MET A 1 3.19 14.07 -2.06
N ASP A 2 4.30 14.56 -2.62
CA ASP A 2 5.60 13.84 -2.72
C ASP A 2 6.14 13.27 -1.41
N LYS A 3 6.02 14.02 -0.30
CA LYS A 3 6.47 13.54 1.02
C LYS A 3 5.63 12.36 1.53
N LEU A 4 4.31 12.38 1.33
CA LEU A 4 3.42 11.30 1.77
C LEU A 4 3.63 10.06 0.89
N THR A 5 3.70 10.25 -0.43
CA THR A 5 3.91 9.15 -1.38
C THR A 5 5.30 8.56 -1.26
N GLY A 6 6.31 9.36 -0.93
CA GLY A 6 7.67 8.90 -0.62
C GLY A 6 7.74 8.02 0.63
N ILE A 7 6.97 8.35 1.67
CA ILE A 7 6.81 7.50 2.87
C ILE A 7 6.14 6.18 2.50
N ILE A 8 5.01 6.22 1.77
CA ILE A 8 4.29 5.01 1.35
C ILE A 8 5.17 4.13 0.46
N ALA A 9 5.82 4.70 -0.54
CA ALA A 9 6.78 4.00 -1.41
C ALA A 9 8.04 3.55 -0.68
N GLY A 10 8.33 4.09 0.51
CA GLY A 10 9.37 3.61 1.43
C GLY A 10 9.13 2.17 1.88
N PHE A 11 7.86 1.76 1.96
CA PHE A 11 7.46 0.39 2.28
C PHE A 11 7.42 -0.53 1.06
N GLY A 12 7.77 -0.04 -0.14
CA GLY A 12 7.79 -0.86 -1.35
C GLY A 12 6.40 -1.33 -1.80
N VAL A 13 6.33 -2.57 -2.28
CA VAL A 13 5.09 -3.22 -2.72
C VAL A 13 4.07 -3.41 -1.58
N PRO A 14 4.47 -3.74 -0.33
CA PRO A 14 3.56 -3.73 0.82
C PRO A 14 2.77 -2.42 1.01
N GLY A 15 3.44 -1.27 0.84
CA GLY A 15 2.76 0.03 0.92
C GLY A 15 1.70 0.22 -0.16
N LEU A 16 1.96 -0.32 -1.36
CA LEU A 16 1.06 -0.28 -2.50
C LEU A 16 -0.17 -1.17 -2.31
N ILE A 17 0.02 -2.37 -1.75
CA ILE A 17 -1.06 -3.29 -1.36
C ILE A 17 -1.96 -2.63 -0.32
N LEU A 18 -1.39 -1.95 0.67
CA LEU A 18 -2.16 -1.24 1.70
C LEU A 18 -3.01 -0.10 1.13
N VAL A 19 -2.48 0.68 0.19
CA VAL A 19 -3.26 1.72 -0.51
C VAL A 19 -4.49 1.12 -1.18
N VAL A 20 -4.33 0.00 -1.90
CA VAL A 20 -5.44 -0.67 -2.58
C VAL A 20 -6.42 -1.27 -1.58
N ALA A 21 -5.94 -1.95 -0.55
CA ALA A 21 -6.78 -2.52 0.50
C ALA A 21 -7.65 -1.43 1.16
N MET A 22 -7.06 -0.30 1.55
CA MET A 22 -7.78 0.82 2.16
C MET A 22 -8.77 1.46 1.19
N SER A 23 -8.43 1.53 -0.10
CA SER A 23 -9.35 2.03 -1.12
C SER A 23 -10.56 1.11 -1.35
N ALA A 24 -10.37 -0.20 -1.23
CA ALA A 24 -11.41 -1.21 -1.45
C ALA A 24 -12.34 -1.37 -0.24
N THR A 25 -11.84 -1.22 0.99
CA THR A 25 -12.63 -1.47 2.22
C THR A 25 -13.27 -0.21 2.82
N GLY A 26 -12.91 0.98 2.34
CA GLY A 26 -13.24 2.25 3.00
C GLY A 26 -12.70 2.34 4.44
N PHE A 27 -13.14 3.36 5.19
CA PHE A 27 -12.72 3.59 6.59
C PHE A 27 -13.19 2.51 7.60
N ALA A 28 -14.15 1.66 7.22
CA ALA A 28 -14.64 0.55 8.05
C ALA A 28 -13.64 -0.62 8.16
N GLY A 29 -12.68 -0.72 7.23
CA GLY A 29 -11.59 -1.71 7.28
C GLY A 29 -10.57 -1.47 8.41
N ALA A 30 -10.61 -0.31 9.08
CA ALA A 30 -9.65 0.06 10.12
C ALA A 30 -9.61 -0.92 11.32
N ALA A 31 -10.75 -1.50 11.70
CA ALA A 31 -10.85 -2.48 12.80
C ALA A 31 -10.31 -3.88 12.43
N ALA A 32 -10.57 -4.33 11.21
CA ALA A 32 -10.02 -5.58 10.69
C ALA A 32 -8.51 -5.47 10.41
N LEU A 33 -8.07 -4.31 9.90
CA LEU A 33 -6.65 -3.99 9.74
C LEU A 33 -5.94 -3.93 11.09
N THR A 34 -6.51 -3.30 12.13
CA THR A 34 -5.90 -3.24 13.47
C THR A 34 -5.79 -4.60 14.17
N THR A 35 -6.79 -5.47 14.03
CA THR A 35 -6.73 -6.85 14.56
C THR A 35 -5.72 -7.71 13.80
N ALA A 36 -5.67 -7.59 12.48
CA ALA A 36 -4.62 -8.21 11.67
C ALA A 36 -3.24 -7.63 11.99
N LEU A 37 -3.11 -6.33 12.29
CA LEU A 37 -1.88 -5.65 12.73
C LEU A 37 -1.38 -6.16 14.07
N ALA A 38 -2.29 -6.32 15.04
CA ALA A 38 -1.96 -6.83 16.36
C ALA A 38 -1.42 -8.26 16.27
N ALA A 39 -1.94 -9.06 15.33
CA ALA A 39 -1.41 -10.37 14.99
C ALA A 39 -0.13 -10.32 14.13
N LEU A 40 0.00 -9.34 13.23
CA LEU A 40 1.13 -9.11 12.32
C LEU A 40 2.29 -8.32 12.93
N GLY A 41 2.19 -7.89 14.20
CA GLY A 41 3.29 -7.28 14.95
C GLY A 41 4.58 -8.10 14.91
N GLY A 42 4.48 -9.41 14.62
CA GLY A 42 5.61 -10.26 14.29
C GLY A 42 6.72 -10.18 15.35
N PRO A 43 7.97 -10.49 15.02
CA PRO A 43 9.08 -10.40 15.98
C PRO A 43 9.37 -8.96 16.47
N PHE A 44 8.77 -7.93 15.88
CA PHE A 44 8.98 -6.51 16.21
C PHE A 44 7.97 -5.95 17.21
N GLY A 45 6.95 -6.72 17.58
CA GLY A 45 5.94 -6.38 18.59
C GLY A 45 5.37 -4.97 18.42
N MET A 46 5.49 -4.15 19.46
CA MET A 46 4.94 -2.79 19.53
C MET A 46 5.52 -1.84 18.47
N LEU A 47 6.81 -1.98 18.12
CA LEU A 47 7.46 -1.08 17.15
C LEU A 47 6.90 -1.27 15.74
N GLY A 48 6.71 -2.53 15.33
CA GLY A 48 6.05 -2.85 14.06
C GLY A 48 4.63 -2.32 14.02
N GLY A 49 3.88 -2.48 15.12
CA GLY A 49 2.54 -1.93 15.27
C GLY A 49 2.49 -0.41 15.10
N ILE A 50 3.35 0.35 15.80
CA ILE A 50 3.41 1.81 15.70
C ILE A 50 3.78 2.26 14.29
N ALA A 51 4.79 1.63 13.66
CA ALA A 51 5.20 1.98 12.31
C ALA A 51 4.04 1.83 11.31
N LEU A 52 3.27 0.74 11.44
CA LEU A 52 2.16 0.46 10.56
C LEU A 52 0.96 1.37 10.84
N LEU A 53 0.66 1.70 12.09
CA LEU A 53 -0.33 2.72 12.44
C LEU A 53 0.04 4.08 11.81
N GLY A 54 1.31 4.48 11.88
CA GLY A 54 1.81 5.69 11.23
C GLY A 54 1.60 5.66 9.71
N LEU A 55 1.88 4.53 9.07
CA LEU A 55 1.64 4.35 7.64
C LEU A 55 0.16 4.44 7.28
N LEU A 56 -0.74 3.84 8.07
CA LEU A 56 -2.19 3.94 7.86
C LEU A 56 -2.67 5.39 7.95
N VAL A 57 -2.18 6.17 8.92
CA VAL A 57 -2.51 7.60 9.03
C VAL A 57 -2.06 8.37 7.78
N VAL A 58 -0.85 8.09 7.28
CA VAL A 58 -0.31 8.72 6.06
C VAL A 58 -1.15 8.37 4.83
N ILE A 59 -1.52 7.10 4.66
CA ILE A 59 -2.34 6.64 3.53
C ILE A 59 -3.75 7.24 3.61
N SER A 60 -4.39 7.21 4.79
CA SER A 60 -5.72 7.81 5.00
C SER A 60 -5.74 9.29 4.61
N LYS A 61 -4.73 10.05 5.04
CA LYS A 61 -4.61 11.47 4.70
C LYS A 61 -4.42 11.66 3.19
N ALA A 62 -3.56 10.86 2.57
CA ALA A 62 -3.30 10.94 1.14
C ALA A 62 -4.57 10.60 0.31
N LEU A 63 -5.30 9.55 0.70
CA LEU A 63 -6.54 9.15 0.02
C LEU A 63 -7.63 10.22 0.17
N ALA A 64 -7.76 10.81 1.36
CA ALA A 64 -8.75 11.87 1.62
C ALA A 64 -8.43 13.18 0.87
N GLU A 65 -7.15 13.57 0.77
CA GLU A 65 -6.74 14.83 0.13
C GLU A 65 -6.65 14.73 -1.40
N TYR A 66 -6.20 13.61 -1.96
CA TYR A 66 -5.85 13.51 -3.39
C TYR A 66 -6.66 12.45 -4.15
N GLY A 67 -7.43 11.61 -3.46
CA GLY A 67 -8.16 10.51 -4.07
C GLY A 67 -7.28 9.31 -4.46
N ILE A 68 -7.94 8.18 -4.73
CA ILE A 68 -7.30 6.88 -4.92
C ILE A 68 -6.35 6.89 -6.12
N GLU A 69 -6.81 7.36 -7.28
CA GLU A 69 -6.02 7.31 -8.52
C GLU A 69 -4.73 8.12 -8.41
N ALA A 70 -4.79 9.33 -7.83
CA ALA A 70 -3.63 10.20 -7.73
C ALA A 70 -2.58 9.59 -6.78
N VAL A 71 -3.02 9.11 -5.61
CA VAL A 71 -2.12 8.45 -4.65
C VAL A 71 -1.45 7.24 -5.28
N PHE A 72 -2.23 6.38 -5.94
CA PHE A 72 -1.70 5.17 -6.56
C PHE A 72 -0.65 5.48 -7.64
N LYS A 73 -0.95 6.41 -8.55
CA LYS A 73 -0.03 6.85 -9.61
C LYS A 73 1.27 7.42 -9.03
N SER A 74 1.19 8.23 -7.98
CA SER A 74 2.37 8.85 -7.37
C SER A 74 3.23 7.85 -6.60
N VAL A 75 2.62 6.86 -5.93
CA VAL A 75 3.39 5.80 -5.26
C VAL A 75 4.14 4.94 -6.31
N LEU A 76 3.49 4.60 -7.43
CA LEU A 76 4.17 3.88 -8.52
C LEU A 76 5.32 4.70 -9.14
N ALA A 77 5.12 6.00 -9.33
CA ALA A 77 6.18 6.88 -9.81
C ALA A 77 7.39 6.91 -8.88
N GLU A 78 7.16 6.93 -7.56
CA GLU A 78 8.22 6.84 -6.57
C GLU A 78 8.93 5.48 -6.57
N LEU A 79 8.19 4.37 -6.73
CA LEU A 79 8.82 3.04 -6.86
C LEU A 79 9.71 2.94 -8.12
N LYS A 80 9.28 3.53 -9.24
CA LYS A 80 10.09 3.59 -10.46
C LYS A 80 11.34 4.45 -10.28
N LYS A 81 11.24 5.61 -9.61
CA LYS A 81 12.42 6.41 -9.24
C LYS A 81 13.41 5.61 -8.37
N LYS A 82 12.90 4.70 -7.55
CA LYS A 82 13.69 3.76 -6.73
C LYS A 82 14.18 2.52 -7.49
N GLY A 83 14.04 2.49 -8.82
CA GLY A 83 14.58 1.44 -9.68
C GLY A 83 13.71 0.19 -9.81
N LYS A 84 12.44 0.21 -9.35
CA LYS A 84 11.51 -0.91 -9.56
C LYS A 84 10.86 -0.82 -10.94
N SER A 85 10.97 -1.89 -11.72
CA SER A 85 10.19 -2.03 -12.96
C SER A 85 8.75 -2.47 -12.67
N LYS A 86 7.84 -2.28 -13.64
CA LYS A 86 6.46 -2.79 -13.52
C LYS A 86 6.45 -4.31 -13.33
N GLN A 87 7.33 -5.02 -14.04
CA GLN A 87 7.48 -6.47 -13.93
C GLN A 87 7.92 -6.90 -12.54
N ASP A 88 8.88 -6.18 -11.93
CA ASP A 88 9.31 -6.46 -10.55
C ASP A 88 8.16 -6.31 -9.55
N ILE A 89 7.36 -5.25 -9.72
CA ILE A 89 6.22 -4.99 -8.83
C ILE A 89 5.17 -6.10 -8.99
N ILE A 90 4.85 -6.48 -10.23
CA ILE A 90 3.88 -7.56 -10.51
C ILE A 90 4.35 -8.90 -9.93
N LEU A 91 5.62 -9.27 -10.14
CA LEU A 91 6.20 -10.49 -9.58
C LEU A 91 6.13 -10.50 -8.04
N GLN A 92 6.38 -9.36 -7.40
CA GLN A 92 6.24 -9.25 -5.94
C GLN A 92 4.79 -9.37 -5.50
N VAL A 93 3.84 -8.72 -6.17
CA VAL A 93 2.40 -8.85 -5.89
C VAL A 93 1.96 -10.31 -5.96
N ASP A 94 2.44 -11.07 -6.94
CA ASP A 94 2.12 -12.50 -7.07
C ASP A 94 2.62 -13.35 -5.91
N GLY A 95 3.75 -12.98 -5.30
CA GLY A 95 4.33 -13.66 -4.14
C GLY A 95 3.62 -13.38 -2.81
N TYR A 96 2.72 -12.39 -2.71
CA TYR A 96 2.03 -12.09 -1.46
C TYR A 96 0.82 -13.03 -1.21
N PRO A 97 0.56 -13.41 0.06
CA PRO A 97 -0.59 -14.22 0.45
C PRO A 97 -1.87 -13.37 0.57
N ILE A 98 -2.30 -12.77 -0.55
CA ILE A 98 -3.54 -11.98 -0.68
C ILE A 98 -4.47 -12.63 -1.70
N SER A 99 -5.75 -12.23 -1.74
CA SER A 99 -6.74 -12.81 -2.66
C SER A 99 -6.40 -12.54 -4.13
N ASP A 100 -6.78 -13.47 -5.01
CA ASP A 100 -6.55 -13.33 -6.45
C ASP A 100 -7.25 -12.11 -7.04
N GLU A 101 -8.42 -11.75 -6.49
CA GLU A 101 -9.12 -10.52 -6.86
C GLU A 101 -8.27 -9.28 -6.54
N MET A 102 -7.64 -9.23 -5.36
CA MET A 102 -6.78 -8.10 -4.99
C MET A 102 -5.53 -8.04 -5.86
N LYS A 103 -4.94 -9.21 -6.20
CA LYS A 103 -3.81 -9.28 -7.15
C LYS A 103 -4.21 -8.74 -8.52
N ARG A 104 -5.38 -9.15 -9.03
CA ARG A 104 -5.92 -8.67 -10.31
C ARG A 104 -6.09 -7.15 -10.30
N THR A 105 -6.76 -6.60 -9.29
CA THR A 105 -6.96 -5.14 -9.15
C THR A 105 -5.63 -4.39 -9.13
N LEU A 106 -4.64 -4.87 -8.37
CA LEU A 106 -3.30 -4.28 -8.33
C LEU A 106 -2.64 -4.28 -9.71
N LYS A 107 -2.66 -5.43 -10.40
CA LYS A 107 -2.09 -5.56 -11.75
C LYS A 107 -2.76 -4.63 -12.75
N GLU A 108 -4.10 -4.55 -12.73
CA GLU A 108 -4.84 -3.63 -13.60
C GLU A 108 -4.38 -2.18 -13.41
N TYR A 109 -4.21 -1.73 -12.17
CA TYR A 109 -3.72 -0.39 -11.92
C TYR A 109 -2.24 -0.20 -12.33
N ILE A 110 -1.38 -1.22 -12.15
CA ILE A 110 0.03 -1.18 -12.57
C ILE A 110 0.15 -1.14 -14.10
N GLU A 111 -0.70 -1.88 -14.81
CA GLU A 111 -0.73 -1.95 -16.27
C GLU A 111 -1.31 -0.68 -16.89
N LYS A 112 -2.38 -0.13 -16.30
CA LYS A 112 -2.97 1.16 -16.70
C LYS A 112 -2.04 2.34 -16.44
N TRP A 113 -1.06 2.18 -15.56
CA TRP A 113 -0.06 3.19 -15.31
C TRP A 113 1.05 3.11 -16.37
N GLY A 114 1.15 4.13 -17.23
CA GLY A 114 2.11 4.27 -18.33
C GLY A 114 3.38 5.02 -17.95
#